data_AF-A0A2J4ZFJ0-F1
#
_entry.id   AF-A0A2J4ZFJ0-F1
#
_cell.length_a   1.000
_cell.length_b   1.000
_cell.length_c   1.000
_cell.angle_alpha   90.00
_cell.angle_beta   90.00
_cell.angle_gamma   90.00
#
_symmetry.space_group_name_H-M   'P 1'
#
loop_
_entity.id
_entity.type
_entity.pdbx_description
1 polymer ?
#
loop_
_entity_poly.entity_id
_entity_poly.type
_entity_poly.pdbx_seq_one_letter_code
_entity_poly.pdbx_strand_id
1 'polypeptide(L)'
;MDFLRFIVFDILGVTPLLVGFIALIGLLIQRKPIEKVLSGTFKTIVGFLVFAGGAGLAVTSLGNFQTLFSDGFGLKGVMPLAEALTGLAQTKFAMCVSLIMVIGFGWNLFFARVTPFKYIFLTGQHNLYLSALLTVTLKALGYSDMTTIIVGSVLLGLAACLYPAIAQPWMRKITGNDEIA
;
A
#
# COMPACT_ATOMS: atom_id res chain seq x y z
N MET A 1 3.43 -17.72 -23.10
CA MET A 1 3.95 -16.90 -21.98
C MET A 1 3.71 -15.41 -22.20
N ASP A 2 3.66 -14.93 -23.44
CA ASP A 2 3.50 -13.49 -23.74
C ASP A 2 2.10 -12.95 -23.43
N PHE A 3 1.04 -13.73 -23.64
CA PHE A 3 -0.32 -13.34 -23.27
C PHE A 3 -0.50 -13.13 -21.76
N LEU A 4 0.08 -14.02 -20.94
CA LEU A 4 0.08 -13.87 -19.48
C LEU A 4 0.91 -12.67 -19.03
N ARG A 5 2.05 -12.41 -19.68
CA ARG A 5 2.86 -11.21 -19.40
C ARG A 5 2.10 -9.94 -19.73
N PHE A 6 1.42 -9.89 -20.87
CA PHE A 6 0.60 -8.74 -21.27
C PHE A 6 -0.51 -8.46 -20.25
N ILE A 7 -1.24 -9.49 -19.81
CA ILE A 7 -2.27 -9.32 -18.78
C ILE A 7 -1.67 -8.83 -17.46
N VAL A 8 -0.58 -9.45 -17.00
CA VAL A 8 -0.03 -9.15 -15.68
C VAL A 8 0.68 -7.80 -15.64
N PHE A 9 1.53 -7.50 -16.61
CA PHE A 9 2.39 -6.31 -16.57
C PHE A 9 1.76 -5.11 -17.26
N ASP A 10 1.11 -5.30 -18.41
CA ASP A 10 0.62 -4.18 -19.22
C ASP A 10 -0.82 -3.79 -18.87
N ILE A 11 -1.60 -4.70 -18.29
CA ILE A 11 -2.97 -4.41 -17.83
C ILE A 11 -3.00 -4.26 -16.31
N LEU A 12 -2.69 -5.33 -15.57
CA LEU A 12 -2.82 -5.34 -14.11
C LEU A 12 -1.71 -4.52 -13.42
N GLY A 13 -0.54 -4.39 -14.05
CA GLY A 13 0.56 -3.56 -13.56
C GLY A 13 0.32 -2.06 -13.73
N VAL A 14 -0.66 -1.65 -14.54
CA VAL A 14 -0.99 -0.25 -14.80
C VAL A 14 -2.17 0.15 -13.92
N THR A 15 -1.90 0.85 -12.81
CA THR A 15 -2.89 1.18 -11.77
C THR A 15 -4.18 1.84 -12.30
N PRO A 16 -4.14 2.85 -13.21
CA PRO A 16 -5.37 3.42 -13.76
C PRO A 16 -6.26 2.38 -14.45
N LEU A 17 -5.66 1.45 -15.21
CA LEU A 17 -6.39 0.39 -15.90
C LEU A 17 -6.96 -0.62 -14.91
N LEU A 18 -6.17 -1.05 -13.93
CA LEU A 18 -6.61 -1.97 -12.89
C LEU A 18 -7.85 -1.45 -12.15
N VAL A 19 -7.84 -0.19 -11.69
CA VAL A 19 -8.98 0.42 -10.99
C VAL A 19 -10.17 0.59 -11.95
N GLY A 20 -9.92 0.91 -13.22
CA GLY A 20 -10.94 0.92 -14.28
C GLY A 20 -11.63 -0.45 -14.46
N PHE A 21 -10.86 -1.54 -14.51
CA PHE A 21 -11.41 -2.89 -14.61
C PHE A 21 -12.25 -3.28 -13.39
N ILE A 22 -11.82 -2.88 -12.18
CA ILE A 22 -12.62 -3.09 -10.96
C ILE A 22 -13.97 -2.38 -11.09
N ALA A 23 -13.99 -1.13 -11.55
CA ALA A 23 -15.23 -0.38 -11.78
C ALA A 23 -16.11 -1.03 -12.86
N LEU A 24 -15.51 -1.48 -13.97
CA LEU A 24 -16.20 -2.18 -15.06
C LEU A 24 -16.90 -3.44 -14.54
N ILE A 25 -16.17 -4.32 -13.86
CA ILE A 25 -16.70 -5.56 -13.29
C ILE A 25 -17.79 -5.25 -12.26
N GLY A 26 -17.56 -4.29 -11.36
CA GLY A 26 -18.54 -3.88 -10.36
C GLY A 26 -19.86 -3.38 -10.96
N LEU A 27 -19.80 -2.57 -12.03
CA LEU A 27 -20.99 -2.05 -12.70
C LEU A 27 -21.71 -3.12 -13.54
N LEU A 28 -20.98 -4.07 -14.12
CA LEU A 28 -21.54 -5.23 -14.82
C LEU A 28 -22.29 -6.16 -13.86
N ILE A 29 -21.69 -6.48 -12.70
CA ILE A 29 -22.33 -7.29 -11.65
C ILE A 29 -23.61 -6.61 -11.15
N GLN A 30 -23.60 -5.29 -11.00
CA GLN A 30 -24.77 -4.50 -10.64
C GLN A 30 -25.81 -4.34 -11.78
N ARG A 31 -25.57 -4.95 -12.95
CA ARG A 31 -26.45 -4.91 -14.13
C ARG A 31 -26.86 -3.49 -14.54
N LYS A 32 -25.93 -2.53 -14.46
CA LYS A 32 -26.18 -1.16 -14.89
C LYS A 32 -26.27 -1.10 -16.43
N PRO A 33 -27.01 -0.13 -17.01
CA PRO A 33 -27.07 0.05 -18.46
C PRO A 33 -25.67 0.31 -19.04
N ILE A 34 -25.45 -0.14 -20.28
CA ILE A 34 -24.13 -0.13 -20.96
C ILE A 34 -23.48 1.26 -20.95
N GLU A 35 -24.29 2.32 -21.10
CA GLU A 35 -23.84 3.71 -21.05
C GLU A 35 -23.23 4.08 -19.69
N LYS A 36 -23.82 3.60 -18.59
CA LYS A 36 -23.29 3.81 -17.23
C LYS A 36 -22.05 2.95 -16.97
N VAL A 37 -22.01 1.74 -17.51
CA VAL A 37 -20.84 0.85 -17.42
C VAL A 37 -19.63 1.49 -18.09
N LEU A 38 -19.78 1.94 -19.34
CA LEU A 38 -18.71 2.59 -20.10
C LEU A 38 -18.31 3.92 -19.48
N SER A 39 -19.27 4.82 -19.24
CA SER A 39 -18.96 6.14 -18.68
C SER A 39 -18.37 6.06 -17.27
N GLY A 40 -18.84 5.14 -16.42
CA GLY A 40 -18.28 4.88 -15.10
C GLY A 40 -16.83 4.40 -15.18
N THR A 41 -16.57 3.41 -16.02
CA THR A 41 -15.22 2.86 -16.25
C THR A 41 -14.25 3.95 -16.72
N PHE A 42 -14.62 4.73 -17.75
CA PHE A 42 -13.76 5.80 -18.26
C PHE A 42 -13.53 6.92 -17.23
N LYS A 43 -14.57 7.32 -16.49
CA LYS A 43 -14.42 8.32 -15.42
C LYS A 43 -13.45 7.85 -14.33
N THR A 44 -13.51 6.57 -13.97
CA THR A 44 -12.57 5.98 -13.00
C THR A 44 -11.14 6.01 -13.51
N ILE A 45 -10.90 5.60 -14.77
CA ILE A 45 -9.56 5.62 -15.38
C ILE A 45 -9.02 7.06 -15.45
N VAL A 46 -9.81 7.99 -15.99
CA VAL A 46 -9.41 9.40 -16.15
C VAL A 46 -9.18 10.06 -14.79
N GLY A 47 -10.04 9.81 -13.81
CA GLY A 47 -9.87 10.31 -12.45
C GLY A 47 -8.57 9.83 -11.82
N PHE A 48 -8.23 8.56 -11.99
CA PHE A 48 -6.96 8.01 -11.50
C PHE A 48 -5.75 8.59 -12.25
N LEU A 49 -5.84 8.81 -13.57
CA LEU A 49 -4.76 9.45 -14.34
C LEU A 49 -4.48 10.87 -13.86
N VAL A 50 -5.51 11.67 -13.63
CA VAL A 50 -5.37 13.04 -13.10
C VAL A 50 -4.74 13.02 -11.71
N PHE A 51 -5.23 12.12 -10.84
CA PHE A 51 -4.66 11.92 -9.50
C PHE A 51 -3.18 11.54 -9.56
N ALA A 52 -2.82 10.54 -10.37
CA ALA A 52 -1.45 10.06 -10.51
C ALA A 52 -0.52 11.14 -11.09
N GLY A 53 -0.99 11.92 -12.08
CA GLY A 53 -0.24 13.05 -12.63
C GLY A 53 0.04 14.12 -11.58
N GLY A 54 -0.97 14.50 -10.79
CA GLY A 54 -0.81 15.46 -9.69
C GLY A 54 0.13 14.95 -8.59
N ALA A 55 -0.02 13.69 -8.19
CA ALA A 55 0.87 13.06 -7.22
C ALA A 55 2.33 13.03 -7.71
N GLY A 56 2.56 12.72 -8.99
CA GLY A 56 3.89 12.69 -9.59
C GLY A 56 4.59 14.05 -9.56
N LEU A 57 3.87 15.14 -9.81
CA LEU A 57 4.41 16.50 -9.66
C LEU A 57 4.84 16.78 -8.23
N ALA A 58 3.99 16.43 -7.25
CA ALA A 58 4.32 16.62 -5.83
C ALA A 58 5.55 15.80 -5.40
N VAL A 59 5.64 14.54 -5.81
CA VAL A 59 6.80 13.68 -5.55
C VAL A 59 8.07 14.26 -6.17
N THR A 60 7.99 14.79 -7.38
CA THR A 60 9.15 15.42 -8.05
C THR A 60 9.65 16.63 -7.26
N SER A 61 8.75 17.50 -6.82
CA SER A 61 9.11 18.66 -5.98
C SER A 61 9.73 18.24 -4.65
N LEU A 62 9.16 17.23 -3.98
CA LEU A 62 9.70 16.68 -2.73
C LEU A 62 11.07 16.01 -2.92
N GLY A 63 11.28 15.31 -4.05
CA GLY A 63 12.57 14.71 -4.40
C GLY A 63 13.67 15.76 -4.57
N ASN A 64 13.39 16.87 -5.27
CA ASN A 64 14.33 17.98 -5.43
C ASN A 64 14.70 18.61 -4.07
N PHE A 65 13.69 18.83 -3.21
CA PHE A 65 13.92 19.32 -1.85
C PHE A 65 14.81 18.36 -1.05
N GLN A 66 14.57 17.06 -1.15
CA GLN A 66 15.33 16.04 -0.43
C GLN A 66 16.80 15.99 -0.85
N THR A 67 17.10 16.18 -2.14
CA THR A 67 18.49 16.30 -2.62
C THR A 67 19.17 17.54 -2.04
N LEU A 68 18.53 18.71 -2.14
CA LEU A 68 19.07 19.96 -1.57
C LEU A 68 19.30 19.86 -0.06
N PHE A 69 18.37 19.23 0.65
CA PHE A 69 18.48 19.00 2.09
C PHE A 69 19.62 18.05 2.42
N SER A 70 19.77 16.97 1.67
CA SER A 70 20.84 15.98 1.88
C SER A 70 22.22 16.60 1.65
N ASP A 71 22.37 17.39 0.59
CA ASP A 71 23.62 18.08 0.25
C ASP A 71 23.94 19.18 1.27
N GLY A 72 22.94 20.01 1.63
CA GLY A 72 23.13 21.13 2.56
C GLY A 72 23.48 20.71 3.99
N PHE A 73 22.97 19.56 4.45
CA PHE A 73 23.25 19.02 5.78
C PHE A 73 24.30 17.90 5.77
N GLY A 74 24.89 17.58 4.62
CA GLY A 74 25.92 16.54 4.49
C GLY A 74 25.44 15.13 4.90
N LEU A 75 24.15 14.83 4.71
CA LEU A 75 23.57 13.54 5.07
C LEU A 75 24.18 12.44 4.18
N LYS A 76 24.94 11.53 4.80
CA LYS A 76 25.50 10.34 4.14
C LYS A 76 24.65 9.12 4.48
N GLY A 77 23.95 8.54 3.50
CA GLY A 77 23.16 7.33 3.74
C GLY A 77 22.06 7.07 2.73
N VAL A 78 21.10 6.24 3.14
CA VAL A 78 19.97 5.80 2.31
C VAL A 78 19.01 6.97 2.12
N MET A 79 18.59 7.23 0.88
CA MET A 79 17.52 8.19 0.63
C MET A 79 16.27 7.75 1.43
N PRO A 80 15.60 8.65 2.18
CA PRO A 80 14.34 8.35 2.86
C PRO A 80 13.20 8.20 1.85
N LEU A 81 13.32 7.20 0.99
CA LEU A 81 12.36 6.81 -0.02
C LEU A 81 11.86 5.41 0.33
N ALA A 82 10.55 5.28 0.49
CA ALA A 82 9.91 4.04 0.93
C ALA A 82 10.23 2.88 -0.02
N GLU A 83 10.28 3.15 -1.32
CA GLU A 83 10.59 2.19 -2.37
C GLU A 83 12.05 1.71 -2.29
N ALA A 84 12.99 2.63 -2.07
CA ALA A 84 14.41 2.29 -1.94
C ALA A 84 14.65 1.42 -0.68
N LEU A 85 14.05 1.79 0.45
CA LEU A 85 14.13 1.00 1.68
C LEU A 85 13.50 -0.39 1.48
N THR A 86 12.32 -0.46 0.89
CA THR A 86 11.62 -1.74 0.64
C THR A 86 12.43 -2.64 -0.27
N GLY A 87 12.99 -2.11 -1.37
CA GLY A 87 13.82 -2.86 -2.30
C GLY A 87 15.11 -3.38 -1.63
N LEU A 88 15.78 -2.55 -0.84
CA LEU A 88 16.96 -2.97 -0.07
C LEU A 88 16.63 -4.02 0.99
N ALA A 89 15.50 -3.87 1.68
CA ALA A 89 15.04 -4.85 2.66
C ALA A 89 14.69 -6.18 1.99
N GLN A 90 14.05 -6.17 0.82
CA GLN A 90 13.75 -7.37 0.07
C GLN A 90 15.01 -8.07 -0.46
N THR A 91 16.02 -7.34 -0.91
CA THR A 91 17.28 -7.97 -1.36
C THR A 91 18.05 -8.64 -0.23
N LYS A 92 18.02 -8.07 0.99
CA LYS A 92 18.75 -8.62 2.15
C LYS A 92 17.96 -9.60 3.01
N PHE A 93 16.65 -9.40 3.14
CA PHE A 93 15.79 -10.10 4.10
C PHE A 93 14.47 -10.56 3.47
N ALA A 94 14.48 -10.92 2.18
CA ALA A 94 13.29 -11.34 1.41
C ALA A 94 12.32 -12.23 2.21
N MET A 95 12.85 -13.30 2.82
CA MET A 95 12.05 -14.25 3.59
C MET A 95 11.32 -13.60 4.76
N CYS A 96 12.01 -12.79 5.57
CA CYS A 96 11.39 -12.12 6.72
C CYS A 96 10.32 -11.14 6.25
N VAL A 97 10.62 -10.32 5.23
CA VAL A 97 9.68 -9.33 4.68
C VAL A 97 8.40 -10.01 4.17
N SER A 98 8.54 -11.05 3.35
CA SER A 98 7.40 -11.76 2.77
C SER A 98 6.56 -12.49 3.82
N LEU A 99 7.20 -13.15 4.79
CA LEU A 99 6.48 -13.88 5.84
C LEU A 99 5.77 -12.92 6.81
N ILE A 100 6.40 -11.79 7.16
CA ILE A 100 5.75 -10.75 7.96
C ILE A 100 4.51 -10.21 7.25
N MET A 101 4.60 -9.93 5.94
CA MET A 101 3.47 -9.43 5.15
C MET A 101 2.29 -10.42 5.16
N VAL A 102 2.55 -11.70 4.91
CA VAL A 102 1.49 -12.73 4.81
C VAL A 102 0.90 -13.06 6.18
N ILE A 103 1.76 -13.37 7.17
CA ILE A 103 1.32 -13.74 8.52
C ILE A 103 0.69 -12.53 9.22
N GLY A 104 1.23 -11.34 9.00
CA GLY A 104 0.70 -10.10 9.58
C GLY A 104 -0.66 -9.72 9.01
N PHE A 105 -0.93 -10.01 7.74
CA PHE A 105 -2.29 -9.91 7.20
C PHE A 105 -3.24 -10.92 7.87
N GLY A 106 -2.77 -12.14 8.17
CA GLY A 106 -3.51 -13.09 9.01
C GLY A 106 -3.85 -12.54 10.39
N TRP A 107 -2.89 -11.90 11.05
CA TRP A 107 -3.12 -11.20 12.33
C TRP A 107 -4.08 -10.02 12.19
N ASN A 108 -4.03 -9.25 11.10
CA ASN A 108 -4.97 -8.17 10.85
C ASN A 108 -6.42 -8.69 10.82
N LEU A 109 -6.68 -9.82 10.12
CA LEU A 109 -8.00 -10.45 10.11
C LEU A 109 -8.40 -10.96 11.50
N PHE A 110 -7.47 -11.57 12.23
CA PHE A 110 -7.72 -12.06 13.59
C PHE A 110 -8.08 -10.91 14.55
N PHE A 111 -7.30 -9.84 14.56
CA PHE A 111 -7.58 -8.67 15.39
C PHE A 111 -8.85 -7.97 14.98
N ALA A 112 -9.13 -7.83 13.68
CA ALA A 112 -10.41 -7.31 13.22
C ALA A 112 -11.58 -8.18 13.70
N ARG A 113 -11.40 -9.50 13.86
CA ARG A 113 -12.46 -10.37 14.38
C ARG A 113 -12.69 -10.23 15.88
N VAL A 114 -11.61 -10.15 16.67
CA VAL A 114 -11.65 -10.20 18.14
C VAL A 114 -11.81 -8.82 18.77
N THR A 115 -11.15 -7.80 18.22
CA THR A 115 -11.15 -6.42 18.76
C THR A 115 -12.32 -5.60 18.19
N PRO A 116 -12.67 -4.44 18.78
CA PRO A 116 -13.66 -3.53 18.19
C PRO A 116 -13.18 -2.88 16.89
N PHE A 117 -11.89 -2.95 16.55
CA PHE A 117 -11.30 -2.34 15.37
C PHE A 117 -11.52 -3.23 14.12
N LYS A 118 -12.66 -3.08 13.45
CA LYS A 118 -13.07 -3.92 12.31
C LYS A 118 -12.38 -3.61 10.97
N TYR A 119 -11.25 -2.91 10.99
CA TYR A 119 -10.57 -2.44 9.78
C TYR A 119 -9.64 -3.49 9.20
N ILE A 120 -9.78 -3.73 7.89
CA ILE A 120 -8.94 -4.65 7.12
C ILE A 120 -8.08 -3.82 6.18
N PHE A 121 -6.75 -3.96 6.29
CA PHE A 121 -5.82 -3.15 5.52
C PHE A 121 -5.51 -3.81 4.17
N LEU A 122 -6.18 -3.36 3.12
CA LEU A 122 -6.13 -3.99 1.79
C LEU A 122 -5.02 -3.44 0.88
N THR A 123 -4.27 -2.42 1.30
CA THR A 123 -3.24 -1.78 0.47
C THR A 123 -1.92 -2.56 0.47
N GLY A 124 -1.72 -3.38 -0.56
CA GLY A 124 -0.56 -4.29 -0.67
C GLY A 124 0.81 -3.61 -0.63
N GLN A 125 1.05 -2.56 -1.42
CA GLN A 125 2.35 -1.87 -1.47
C GLN A 125 2.73 -1.23 -0.12
N HIS A 126 1.76 -0.66 0.58
CA HIS A 126 1.98 -0.10 1.91
C HIS A 126 2.22 -1.20 2.95
N ASN A 127 1.46 -2.29 2.88
CA ASN A 127 1.67 -3.45 3.76
C ASN A 127 3.07 -4.05 3.57
N LEU A 128 3.54 -4.12 2.33
CA LEU A 128 4.88 -4.55 1.99
C LEU A 128 5.96 -3.61 2.55
N TYR A 129 5.78 -2.30 2.41
CA TYR A 129 6.69 -1.29 2.99
C TYR A 129 6.77 -1.42 4.52
N LEU A 130 5.63 -1.52 5.21
CA LEU A 130 5.60 -1.68 6.67
C LEU A 130 6.26 -2.99 7.11
N SER A 131 6.07 -4.06 6.35
CA SER A 131 6.75 -5.35 6.57
C SER A 131 8.27 -5.22 6.45
N ALA A 132 8.73 -4.50 5.41
CA ALA A 132 10.14 -4.22 5.19
C ALA A 132 10.72 -3.35 6.31
N LEU A 133 10.00 -2.30 6.72
CA LEU A 133 10.40 -1.42 7.81
C LEU A 133 10.57 -2.21 9.12
N LEU A 134 9.56 -2.98 9.53
CA LEU A 134 9.62 -3.81 10.73
C LEU A 134 10.76 -4.83 10.67
N THR A 135 10.98 -5.45 9.51
CA THR A 135 12.08 -6.38 9.29
C THR A 135 13.42 -5.69 9.53
N VAL A 136 13.68 -4.58 8.86
CA VAL A 136 14.96 -3.87 8.95
C VAL A 136 15.21 -3.39 10.38
N THR A 137 14.18 -2.84 11.05
CA THR A 137 14.30 -2.38 12.44
C THR A 137 14.62 -3.54 13.40
N LEU A 138 13.90 -4.65 13.34
CA LEU A 138 14.14 -5.80 14.22
C LEU A 138 15.48 -6.48 13.94
N LYS A 139 15.88 -6.59 12.66
CA LYS A 139 17.20 -7.11 12.29
C LYS A 139 18.34 -6.19 12.72
N ALA A 140 18.15 -4.87 12.68
CA ALA A 140 19.14 -3.91 13.19
C ALA A 140 19.34 -4.02 14.71
N LEU A 141 18.31 -4.45 15.46
CA LEU A 141 18.41 -4.76 16.89
C LEU A 141 19.08 -6.11 17.19
N GLY A 142 19.47 -6.88 16.16
CA GLY A 142 20.16 -8.16 16.32
C GLY A 142 19.26 -9.37 16.55
N TYR A 143 17.94 -9.24 16.35
CA TYR A 143 17.03 -10.37 16.53
C TYR A 143 17.18 -11.46 15.47
N SER A 144 16.89 -12.70 15.87
CA SER A 144 16.83 -13.86 14.98
C SER A 144 15.66 -13.74 14.00
N ASP A 145 15.73 -14.46 12.89
CA ASP A 145 14.71 -14.40 11.83
C ASP A 145 13.34 -14.84 12.35
N MET A 146 13.30 -15.92 13.14
CA MET A 146 12.07 -16.42 13.76
C MET A 146 11.41 -15.36 14.64
N THR A 147 12.20 -14.71 15.51
CA THR A 147 11.70 -13.66 16.40
C THR A 147 11.21 -12.46 15.60
N THR A 148 11.96 -12.08 14.56
CA THR A 148 11.62 -10.99 13.65
C THR A 148 10.27 -11.25 12.97
N ILE A 149 10.06 -12.46 12.46
CA ILE A 149 8.83 -12.83 11.77
C ILE A 149 7.62 -12.83 12.72
N ILE A 150 7.75 -13.44 13.89
CA ILE A 150 6.64 -13.54 14.86
C ILE A 150 6.27 -12.15 15.37
N VAL A 151 7.24 -11.40 15.88
CA VAL A 151 6.98 -10.07 16.46
C VAL A 151 6.54 -9.09 15.36
N GLY A 152 7.24 -9.07 14.23
CA GLY A 152 6.92 -8.19 13.10
C GLY A 152 5.52 -8.44 12.54
N SER A 153 5.10 -9.69 12.39
CA SER A 153 3.75 -10.02 11.87
C SER A 153 2.64 -9.59 12.84
N VAL A 154 2.80 -9.82 14.15
CA VAL A 154 1.84 -9.38 15.16
C VAL A 154 1.72 -7.86 15.19
N LEU A 155 2.87 -7.16 15.19
CA LEU A 155 2.90 -5.69 15.17
C LEU A 155 2.25 -5.12 13.92
N LEU A 156 2.55 -5.71 12.75
CA LEU A 156 1.95 -5.31 11.48
C LEU A 156 0.43 -5.47 11.51
N GLY A 157 -0.07 -6.62 11.96
CA GLY A 157 -1.51 -6.89 12.05
C GLY A 157 -2.23 -5.93 12.98
N LEU A 158 -1.61 -5.59 14.11
CA LEU A 158 -2.16 -4.63 15.07
C LEU A 158 -2.16 -3.20 14.52
N ALA A 159 -1.04 -2.78 13.92
CA ALA A 159 -0.92 -1.46 13.29
C ALA A 159 -1.95 -1.29 12.15
N ALA A 160 -2.16 -2.34 11.37
CA ALA A 160 -3.14 -2.38 10.28
C ALA A 160 -4.60 -2.22 10.74
N CYS A 161 -4.93 -2.55 11.99
CA CYS A 161 -6.24 -2.25 12.59
C CYS A 161 -6.27 -0.87 13.24
N LEU A 162 -5.19 -0.50 13.92
CA LEU A 162 -5.14 0.66 14.81
C LEU A 162 -5.00 1.98 14.04
N TYR A 163 -4.19 2.02 12.98
CA TYR A 163 -4.00 3.26 12.21
C TYR A 163 -5.28 3.72 11.50
N PRO A 164 -6.06 2.86 10.82
CA PRO A 164 -7.35 3.27 10.28
C PRO A 164 -8.33 3.70 11.39
N ALA A 165 -8.32 3.01 12.54
CA ALA A 165 -9.17 3.37 13.66
C ALA A 165 -8.88 4.77 14.21
N ILE A 166 -7.60 5.15 14.25
CA ILE A 166 -7.18 6.51 14.63
C ILE A 166 -7.63 7.50 13.55
N ALA A 167 -7.42 7.20 12.26
CA ALA A 167 -7.78 8.10 11.17
C ALA A 167 -9.31 8.31 11.02
N GLN A 168 -10.12 7.31 11.40
CA GLN A 168 -11.54 7.27 11.06
C GLN A 168 -12.38 8.48 11.48
N PRO A 169 -12.22 9.06 12.69
CA PRO A 169 -12.97 10.25 13.08
C PRO A 169 -12.74 11.46 12.16
N TRP A 170 -11.54 11.59 11.58
CA TRP A 170 -11.24 12.64 10.61
C TRP A 170 -11.71 12.24 9.22
N MET A 171 -11.55 10.98 8.82
CA MET A 171 -12.04 10.48 7.54
C MET A 171 -13.55 10.72 7.40
N ARG A 172 -14.35 10.40 8.44
CA ARG A 172 -15.79 10.67 8.50
C ARG A 172 -16.14 12.15 8.30
N LYS A 173 -15.33 13.07 8.84
CA LYS A 173 -15.55 14.52 8.68
C LYS A 173 -15.25 14.99 7.26
N ILE A 174 -14.29 14.34 6.59
CA ILE A 174 -13.85 14.70 5.23
C ILE A 174 -14.79 14.08 4.18
N THR A 175 -15.15 12.81 4.33
CA THR A 175 -15.99 12.09 3.35
C THR A 175 -17.49 12.23 3.59
N GLY A 176 -17.89 12.58 4.82
CA GLY A 176 -19.29 12.63 5.22
C GLY A 176 -19.96 11.24 5.34
N ASN A 177 -19.19 10.15 5.30
CA ASN A 177 -19.70 8.78 5.42
C ASN A 177 -18.77 7.90 6.28
N ASP A 178 -19.19 6.67 6.58
CA ASP A 178 -18.45 5.70 7.42
C ASP A 178 -17.99 4.46 6.62
N GLU A 179 -17.95 4.57 5.28
CA GLU A 179 -17.68 3.42 4.40
C GLU A 179 -16.19 3.12 4.24
N ILE A 180 -15.31 4.11 4.46
CA ILE A 180 -13.86 4.03 4.22
C ILE A 180 -13.13 4.63 5.42
N ALA A 181 -11.98 4.02 5.77
CA ALA A 181 -11.10 4.41 6.87
C ALA A 181 -9.64 4.56 6.46
#